data_AF-A0A3T0I4N8-F1
#
_entry.id   AF-A0A3T0I4N8-F1
#
_cell.length_a   1.000
_cell.length_b   1.000
_cell.length_c   1.000
_cell.angle_alpha   90.00
_cell.angle_beta   90.00
_cell.angle_gamma   90.00
#
_symmetry.space_group_name_H-M   'P 1'
#
loop_
_entity.id
_entity.type
_entity.pdbx_description
1 polymer ?
#
loop_
_entity_poly.entity_id
_entity_poly.type
_entity_poly.pdbx_seq_one_letter_code
_entity_poly.pdbx_strand_id
1 'polypeptide(L)'
;MYNHEPIFLQPVFQERIWGGQKLKQEFNYEIPNDKTGEAWVISAHPHGPSVITNGPLAGKTLANAWNEHKELFNKASGDQGEYPLLIKILDAADDLSVQVHPNDQFAREVEGVPYGKTECWYVLSAEEGAELVLGHYAKTKEELDQIIDQGEWDKLLRRVKVKAGDFVYVPSGTIHAIGKGIVILETQQSSDITYRVYDYDRTDDAGNTRELHLERSKQVTTVPHQDAEVEQTEKVNGGLVEKKLVKEQYFTVYHWQLDGQADCEMDQDFLQVSVVDGQAALTIDGKSFNVEKGTHFILPHGIRQFTLEGKAEFIVSHE
;
A
#
# COMPACT_ATOMS: atom_id res chain seq x y z
N MET A 1 -1.69 -1.44 -30.61
CA MET A 1 -2.45 -1.27 -29.35
C MET A 1 -1.46 -1.59 -28.23
N TYR A 2 -1.33 -0.74 -27.21
CA TYR A 2 -0.29 -0.82 -26.17
C TYR A 2 -0.61 -1.87 -25.07
N ASN A 3 -1.59 -2.75 -25.32
CA ASN A 3 -2.10 -3.71 -24.34
C ASN A 3 -1.17 -4.91 -24.11
N HIS A 4 0.01 -4.94 -24.74
CA HIS A 4 0.96 -6.05 -24.73
C HIS A 4 2.35 -5.64 -24.21
N GLU A 5 2.45 -4.51 -23.51
CA GLU A 5 3.68 -4.06 -22.85
C GLU A 5 3.38 -3.65 -21.40
N PRO A 6 4.32 -3.84 -20.47
CA PRO A 6 4.15 -3.39 -19.09
C PRO A 6 4.12 -1.86 -19.05
N ILE A 7 3.34 -1.29 -18.13
CA ILE A 7 3.22 0.16 -17.92
C ILE A 7 4.08 0.53 -16.72
N PHE A 8 5.29 1.03 -16.95
CA PHE A 8 6.21 1.44 -15.89
C PHE A 8 5.82 2.79 -15.30
N LEU A 9 5.93 2.92 -13.99
CA LEU A 9 5.46 4.04 -13.22
C LEU A 9 6.60 4.70 -12.44
N GLN A 10 6.67 6.03 -12.54
CA GLN A 10 7.50 6.85 -11.66
C GLN A 10 6.72 7.17 -10.38
N PRO A 11 7.30 6.95 -9.18
CA PRO A 11 6.68 7.32 -7.92
C PRO A 11 6.47 8.83 -7.74
N VAL A 12 5.48 9.19 -6.93
CA VAL A 12 5.30 10.56 -6.40
C VAL A 12 5.67 10.58 -4.93
N PHE A 13 6.57 11.48 -4.52
CA PHE A 13 7.10 11.54 -3.16
C PHE A 13 6.33 12.54 -2.29
N GLN A 14 6.14 12.19 -1.02
CA GLN A 14 5.48 13.06 -0.04
C GLN A 14 6.38 13.29 1.16
N GLU A 15 6.57 14.57 1.50
CA GLU A 15 7.22 14.95 2.75
C GLU A 15 6.29 14.66 3.94
N ARG A 16 6.89 14.15 5.02
CA ARG A 16 6.21 13.86 6.28
C ARG A 16 7.12 14.20 7.43
N ILE A 17 6.55 14.70 8.53
CA ILE A 17 7.32 15.03 9.74
C ILE A 17 8.10 13.84 10.32
N TRP A 18 7.61 12.62 10.06
CA TRP A 18 8.18 11.34 10.48
C TRP A 18 9.03 10.68 9.39
N GLY A 19 9.13 11.28 8.21
CA GLY A 19 9.81 10.70 7.05
C GLY A 19 11.33 10.73 7.17
N GLY A 20 11.99 9.93 6.32
CA GLY A 20 13.43 9.72 6.36
C GLY A 20 14.11 9.73 4.99
N GLN A 21 15.19 8.95 4.91
CA GLN A 21 16.05 8.81 3.74
C GLN A 21 16.18 7.36 3.25
N LYS A 22 15.49 6.38 3.86
CA LYS A 22 15.58 4.97 3.46
C LYS A 22 15.04 4.73 2.05
N LEU A 23 14.06 5.53 1.60
CA LEU A 23 13.63 5.53 0.19
C LEU A 23 14.79 5.77 -0.79
N LYS A 24 15.69 6.69 -0.45
CA LYS A 24 16.91 6.92 -1.23
C LYS A 24 17.96 5.84 -1.01
N GLN A 25 18.17 5.42 0.24
CA GLN A 25 19.26 4.50 0.60
C GLN A 25 19.00 3.05 0.18
N GLU A 26 17.75 2.60 0.22
CA GLU A 26 17.35 1.20 -0.04
C GLU A 26 16.80 0.97 -1.45
N PHE A 27 16.23 2.00 -2.09
CA PHE A 27 15.59 1.93 -3.42
C PHE A 27 16.23 2.87 -4.45
N ASN A 28 17.28 3.61 -4.08
CA ASN A 28 17.97 4.57 -4.97
C ASN A 28 17.06 5.66 -5.56
N TYR A 29 15.97 6.01 -4.88
CA TYR A 29 15.09 7.08 -5.33
C TYR A 29 15.73 8.47 -5.19
N GLU A 30 15.43 9.33 -6.17
CA GLU A 30 15.68 10.76 -6.09
C GLU A 30 14.57 11.42 -5.23
N ILE A 31 14.78 11.40 -3.91
CA ILE A 31 13.83 12.00 -2.96
C ILE A 31 14.00 13.53 -2.90
N PRO A 32 12.90 14.30 -2.75
CA PRO A 32 12.94 15.76 -2.76
C PRO A 32 13.60 16.37 -1.51
N ASN A 33 13.58 15.65 -0.38
CA ASN A 33 14.19 16.08 0.89
C ASN A 33 14.44 14.91 1.85
N ASP A 34 15.16 15.18 2.94
CA ASP A 34 15.55 14.18 3.95
C ASP A 34 14.42 13.74 4.89
N LYS A 35 13.20 14.28 4.70
CA LYS A 35 11.97 13.96 5.43
C LYS A 35 10.92 13.33 4.50
N THR A 36 11.36 12.60 3.48
CA THR A 36 10.45 11.94 2.54
C THR A 36 9.89 10.69 3.20
N GLY A 37 8.62 10.74 3.60
CA GLY A 37 7.98 9.64 4.34
C GLY A 37 7.23 8.67 3.46
N GLU A 38 6.73 9.11 2.31
CA GLU A 38 5.95 8.24 1.42
C GLU A 38 6.45 8.35 -0.02
N ALA A 39 6.51 7.23 -0.70
CA ALA A 39 6.55 7.13 -2.15
C ALA A 39 5.25 6.49 -2.62
N TRP A 40 4.42 7.22 -3.36
CA TRP A 40 3.21 6.70 -3.99
C TRP A 40 3.61 6.07 -5.31
N VAL A 41 3.82 4.76 -5.27
CA VAL A 41 4.53 4.01 -6.32
C VAL A 41 3.60 3.51 -7.41
N ILE A 42 2.34 3.22 -7.08
CA ILE A 42 1.27 2.93 -8.02
C ILE A 42 0.03 3.68 -7.56
N SER A 43 -0.25 4.80 -8.20
CA SER A 43 -1.30 5.73 -7.78
C SER A 43 -2.00 6.34 -8.97
N ALA A 44 -3.33 6.31 -8.97
CA ALA A 44 -4.16 7.19 -9.79
C ALA A 44 -4.90 8.23 -8.92
N HIS A 45 -4.54 8.34 -7.65
CA HIS A 45 -5.20 9.25 -6.71
C HIS A 45 -4.89 10.72 -7.07
N PRO A 46 -5.87 11.65 -7.05
CA PRO A 46 -5.70 13.03 -7.51
C PRO A 46 -4.57 13.81 -6.83
N HIS A 47 -4.26 13.50 -5.57
CA HIS A 47 -3.19 14.18 -4.81
C HIS A 47 -1.77 13.74 -5.17
N GLY A 48 -1.60 12.66 -5.94
CA GLY A 48 -0.27 12.18 -6.31
C GLY A 48 -0.33 11.03 -7.32
N PRO A 49 -0.85 11.26 -8.54
CA PRO A 49 -0.95 10.20 -9.53
C PRO A 49 0.43 9.90 -10.13
N SER A 50 0.79 8.61 -10.21
CA SER A 50 2.05 8.15 -10.79
C SER A 50 2.13 8.46 -12.28
N VAL A 51 3.33 8.75 -12.76
CA VAL A 51 3.58 9.11 -14.17
C VAL A 51 4.09 7.88 -14.93
N ILE A 52 3.51 7.62 -16.10
CA ILE A 52 3.92 6.53 -16.98
C ILE A 52 5.23 6.92 -17.68
N THR A 53 6.22 6.03 -17.67
CA THR A 53 7.57 6.32 -18.20
C THR A 53 7.87 5.71 -19.56
N ASN A 54 7.03 4.80 -20.05
CA ASN A 54 7.28 4.08 -21.30
C ASN A 54 6.06 4.04 -22.24
N GLY A 55 6.30 3.62 -23.48
CA GLY A 55 5.27 3.40 -24.48
C GLY A 55 4.55 4.68 -24.94
N PRO A 56 3.40 4.53 -25.63
CA PRO A 56 2.64 5.65 -26.18
C PRO A 56 2.03 6.59 -25.13
N LEU A 57 1.89 6.13 -23.89
CA LEU A 57 1.37 6.92 -22.77
C LEU A 57 2.46 7.56 -21.91
N ALA A 58 3.73 7.46 -22.31
CA ALA A 58 4.83 8.11 -21.59
C ALA A 58 4.55 9.60 -21.35
N GLY A 59 4.75 10.05 -20.10
CA GLY A 59 4.45 11.42 -19.65
C GLY A 59 2.99 11.66 -19.26
N LYS A 60 2.08 10.70 -19.48
CA LYS A 60 0.71 10.73 -18.92
C LYS A 60 0.68 10.11 -17.53
N THR A 61 -0.38 10.36 -16.78
CA THR A 61 -0.56 9.77 -15.46
C THR A 61 -1.29 8.43 -15.54
N LEU A 62 -1.18 7.59 -14.51
CA LEU A 62 -2.01 6.38 -14.38
C LEU A 62 -3.51 6.72 -14.34
N ALA A 63 -3.88 7.88 -13.79
CA ALA A 63 -5.25 8.38 -13.84
C ALA A 63 -5.72 8.66 -15.28
N ASN A 64 -4.86 9.24 -16.14
CA ASN A 64 -5.18 9.40 -17.57
C ASN A 64 -5.38 8.03 -18.24
N ALA A 65 -4.49 7.07 -18.00
CA ALA A 65 -4.65 5.73 -18.54
C ALA A 65 -5.96 5.08 -18.07
N TRP A 66 -6.29 5.15 -16.78
CA TRP A 66 -7.52 4.60 -16.24
C TRP A 66 -8.78 5.22 -16.85
N ASN A 67 -8.78 6.54 -17.08
CA ASN A 67 -9.97 7.26 -17.56
C ASN A 67 -10.13 7.20 -19.08
N GLU A 68 -9.04 7.24 -19.83
CA GLU A 68 -9.05 7.37 -21.29
C GLU A 68 -8.80 6.03 -22.01
N HIS A 69 -8.27 5.01 -21.29
CA HIS A 69 -7.85 3.71 -21.85
C HIS A 69 -8.36 2.52 -21.02
N LYS A 70 -9.68 2.47 -20.81
CA LYS A 70 -10.36 1.44 -20.00
C LYS A 70 -10.06 0.00 -20.44
N GLU A 71 -9.75 -0.20 -21.71
CA GLU A 71 -9.36 -1.49 -22.29
C GLU A 71 -8.07 -2.08 -21.69
N LEU A 72 -7.18 -1.25 -21.14
CA LEU A 72 -5.96 -1.70 -20.46
C LEU A 72 -6.27 -2.43 -19.14
N PHE A 73 -7.46 -2.21 -18.57
CA PHE A 73 -7.86 -2.69 -17.25
C PHE A 73 -9.12 -3.56 -17.27
N ASN A 74 -9.52 -4.05 -18.45
CA ASN A 74 -10.77 -4.80 -18.67
C ASN A 74 -12.06 -4.07 -18.27
N LYS A 75 -12.06 -2.74 -18.27
CA LYS A 75 -13.26 -1.97 -17.91
C LYS A 75 -14.01 -1.50 -19.14
N ALA A 76 -15.33 -1.35 -19.01
CA ALA A 76 -16.16 -0.84 -20.11
C ALA A 76 -15.87 0.65 -20.36
N SER A 77 -15.96 1.12 -21.60
CA SER A 77 -15.67 2.52 -21.94
C SER A 77 -16.58 3.54 -21.23
N GLY A 78 -17.76 3.12 -20.76
CA GLY A 78 -18.68 3.96 -19.99
C GLY A 78 -18.49 3.87 -18.47
N ASP A 79 -17.58 3.03 -17.99
CA ASP A 79 -17.33 2.83 -16.57
C ASP A 79 -16.77 4.11 -15.93
N GLN A 80 -17.50 4.63 -14.94
CA GLN A 80 -17.15 5.83 -14.18
C GLN A 80 -16.49 5.49 -12.82
N GLY A 81 -16.19 4.21 -12.58
CA GLY A 81 -15.45 3.77 -11.41
C GLY A 81 -14.07 4.40 -11.35
N GLU A 82 -13.64 4.71 -10.13
CA GLU A 82 -12.29 5.19 -9.86
C GLU A 82 -11.30 4.02 -9.84
N TYR A 83 -10.00 4.35 -9.95
CA TYR A 83 -8.96 3.34 -9.85
C TYR A 83 -8.98 2.72 -8.44
N PRO A 84 -8.93 1.39 -8.28
CA PRO A 84 -9.36 0.76 -7.04
C PRO A 84 -8.33 0.87 -5.90
N LEU A 85 -7.03 0.83 -6.21
CA LEU A 85 -5.97 0.71 -5.21
C LEU A 85 -4.95 1.86 -5.25
N LEU A 86 -4.26 2.05 -4.13
CA LEU A 86 -3.11 2.93 -3.98
C LEU A 86 -2.00 2.12 -3.32
N ILE A 87 -0.84 2.05 -3.98
CA ILE A 87 0.33 1.34 -3.47
C ILE A 87 1.40 2.35 -3.08
N LYS A 88 1.91 2.22 -1.87
CA LYS A 88 2.91 3.14 -1.31
C LYS A 88 4.08 2.37 -0.71
N ILE A 89 5.24 3.02 -0.68
CA ILE A 89 6.34 2.65 0.23
C ILE A 89 6.42 3.74 1.29
N LEU A 90 6.39 3.35 2.57
CA LEU A 90 6.49 4.27 3.70
C LEU A 90 7.83 4.07 4.39
N ASP A 91 8.54 5.17 4.66
CA ASP A 91 9.77 5.20 5.47
C ASP A 91 9.51 5.92 6.79
N ALA A 92 9.24 5.13 7.83
CA ALA A 92 8.99 5.63 9.18
C ALA A 92 10.32 5.85 9.93
N ALA A 93 10.95 7.01 9.73
CA ALA A 93 12.13 7.42 10.51
C ALA A 93 11.75 7.86 11.95
N ASP A 94 10.47 8.12 12.19
CA ASP A 94 9.86 8.35 13.49
C ASP A 94 8.44 7.74 13.53
N ASP A 95 7.81 7.69 14.69
CA ASP A 95 6.47 7.09 14.83
C ASP A 95 5.42 7.83 13.98
N LEU A 96 4.65 7.12 13.18
CA LEU A 96 3.48 7.71 12.53
C LEU A 96 2.39 7.94 13.57
N SER A 97 1.52 8.93 13.32
CA SER A 97 0.34 9.10 14.17
C SER A 97 -0.46 7.80 14.27
N VAL A 98 -1.11 7.59 15.40
CA VAL A 98 -2.10 6.52 15.60
C VAL A 98 -3.40 6.93 14.92
N GLN A 99 -3.98 6.01 14.16
CA GLN A 99 -5.04 6.30 13.20
C GLN A 99 -6.08 5.19 13.17
N VAL A 100 -7.23 5.50 12.59
CA VAL A 100 -8.23 4.53 12.18
C VAL A 100 -8.91 5.02 10.91
N HIS A 101 -9.28 4.08 10.05
CA HIS A 101 -9.85 4.36 8.74
C HIS A 101 -11.32 3.92 8.66
N PRO A 102 -12.19 4.68 7.97
CA PRO A 102 -13.58 4.27 7.76
C PRO A 102 -13.69 3.13 6.75
N ASN A 103 -14.82 2.42 6.81
CA ASN A 103 -15.26 1.55 5.72
C ASN A 103 -15.91 2.36 4.58
N ASP A 104 -16.19 1.67 3.48
CA ASP A 104 -16.85 2.22 2.30
C ASP A 104 -18.21 2.90 2.58
N GLN A 105 -19.01 2.35 3.49
CA GLN A 105 -20.32 2.92 3.80
C GLN A 105 -20.15 4.30 4.46
N PHE A 106 -19.30 4.39 5.48
CA PHE A 106 -19.04 5.64 6.18
C PHE A 106 -18.39 6.66 5.23
N ALA A 107 -17.41 6.24 4.41
CA ALA A 107 -16.79 7.11 3.43
C ALA A 107 -17.80 7.74 2.46
N ARG A 108 -18.76 6.95 1.96
CA ARG A 108 -19.80 7.45 1.04
C ARG A 108 -20.86 8.31 1.71
N GLU A 109 -21.39 7.87 2.85
CA GLU A 109 -22.50 8.54 3.53
C GLU A 109 -22.09 9.80 4.28
N VAL A 110 -20.84 9.84 4.77
CA VAL A 110 -20.39 10.89 5.69
C VAL A 110 -19.32 11.79 5.09
N GLU A 111 -18.36 11.22 4.36
CA GLU A 111 -17.23 11.97 3.78
C GLU A 111 -17.44 12.30 2.28
N GLY A 112 -18.45 11.69 1.64
CA GLY A 112 -18.81 11.96 0.25
C GLY A 112 -17.78 11.46 -0.78
N VAL A 113 -16.97 10.46 -0.42
CA VAL A 113 -15.96 9.86 -1.30
C VAL A 113 -16.24 8.36 -1.52
N PRO A 114 -15.79 7.77 -2.64
CA PRO A 114 -16.26 6.44 -3.02
C PRO A 114 -15.75 5.31 -2.12
N TYR A 115 -14.55 5.45 -1.54
CA TYR A 115 -13.85 4.36 -0.87
C TYR A 115 -13.53 4.69 0.59
N GLY A 116 -13.73 3.70 1.45
CA GLY A 116 -13.05 3.62 2.74
C GLY A 116 -11.56 3.36 2.55
N LYS A 117 -10.88 2.96 3.63
CA LYS A 117 -9.45 2.63 3.57
C LYS A 117 -9.14 1.38 4.38
N THR A 118 -9.40 0.24 3.76
CA THR A 118 -8.80 -1.04 4.16
C THR A 118 -7.43 -1.18 3.49
N GLU A 119 -6.47 -1.73 4.22
CA GLU A 119 -5.08 -1.83 3.77
C GLU A 119 -4.36 -3.08 4.29
N CYS A 120 -3.16 -3.31 3.77
CA CYS A 120 -2.21 -4.27 4.30
C CYS A 120 -0.79 -3.80 4.08
N TRP A 121 0.12 -4.33 4.91
CA TRP A 121 1.53 -3.98 4.91
C TRP A 121 2.38 -5.21 4.73
N TYR A 122 3.33 -5.12 3.80
CA TYR A 122 4.48 -6.01 3.75
C TYR A 122 5.70 -5.27 4.31
N VAL A 123 6.31 -5.79 5.37
CA VAL A 123 7.46 -5.15 6.03
C VAL A 123 8.71 -5.39 5.19
N LEU A 124 9.19 -4.35 4.51
CA LEU A 124 10.38 -4.38 3.66
C LEU A 124 11.66 -4.41 4.51
N SER A 125 11.71 -3.55 5.53
CA SER A 125 12.79 -3.52 6.50
C SER A 125 12.27 -3.05 7.87
N ALA A 126 12.92 -3.50 8.94
CA ALA A 126 12.58 -3.11 10.30
C ALA A 126 13.84 -3.14 11.16
N GLU A 127 14.04 -2.09 11.96
CA GLU A 127 15.09 -2.06 12.99
C GLU A 127 14.80 -3.05 14.12
N GLU A 128 15.84 -3.47 14.84
CA GLU A 128 15.69 -4.40 15.95
C GLU A 128 14.75 -3.84 17.02
N GLY A 129 13.69 -4.60 17.32
CA GLY A 129 12.68 -4.19 18.29
C GLY A 129 11.66 -3.17 17.78
N ALA A 130 11.61 -2.88 16.47
CA ALA A 130 10.58 -2.04 15.89
C ALA A 130 9.17 -2.65 16.08
N GLU A 131 8.20 -1.78 16.33
CA GLU A 131 6.84 -2.16 16.72
C GLU A 131 5.81 -1.39 15.89
N LEU A 132 4.69 -2.06 15.61
CA LEU A 132 3.46 -1.44 15.14
C LEU A 132 2.54 -1.19 16.33
N VAL A 133 1.72 -0.15 16.24
CA VAL A 133 0.45 -0.13 16.97
C VAL A 133 -0.56 -0.90 16.12
N LEU A 134 -1.17 -1.94 16.68
CA LEU A 134 -2.16 -2.76 15.97
C LEU A 134 -3.25 -3.23 16.93
N GLY A 135 -4.38 -2.54 16.89
CA GLY A 135 -5.55 -2.75 17.73
C GLY A 135 -5.50 -2.04 19.07
N HIS A 136 -6.51 -2.31 19.89
CA HIS A 136 -6.68 -1.73 21.21
C HIS A 136 -7.17 -2.76 22.26
N TYR A 137 -7.08 -2.42 23.55
CA TYR A 137 -7.49 -3.29 24.65
C TYR A 137 -8.95 -3.14 25.08
N ALA A 138 -9.59 -2.00 24.80
CA ALA A 138 -10.98 -1.71 25.20
C ALA A 138 -11.97 -2.80 24.77
N LYS A 139 -12.88 -3.17 25.68
CA LYS A 139 -13.86 -4.25 25.52
C LYS A 139 -15.22 -3.76 25.06
N THR A 140 -15.58 -2.52 25.39
CA THR A 140 -16.84 -1.91 24.96
C THR A 140 -16.60 -0.53 24.37
N LYS A 141 -17.61 -0.05 23.64
CA LYS A 141 -17.58 1.27 23.00
C LYS A 141 -17.39 2.39 24.02
N GLU A 142 -18.07 2.28 25.17
CA GLU A 142 -17.99 3.25 26.26
C GLU A 142 -16.60 3.29 26.89
N GLU A 143 -15.95 2.12 27.05
CA GLU A 143 -14.58 2.04 27.55
C GLU A 143 -13.59 2.68 26.56
N LEU A 144 -13.76 2.42 25.25
CA LEU A 144 -12.95 3.05 24.21
C LEU A 144 -13.07 4.58 24.29
N ASP A 145 -14.30 5.09 24.31
CA ASP A 145 -14.57 6.53 24.31
C ASP A 145 -13.97 7.21 25.56
N GLN A 146 -14.17 6.60 26.74
CA GLN A 146 -13.62 7.10 27.98
C GLN A 146 -12.08 7.18 27.98
N ILE A 147 -11.40 6.13 27.50
CA ILE A 147 -9.93 6.09 27.47
C ILE A 147 -9.38 7.11 26.47
N ILE A 148 -10.02 7.27 25.30
CA ILE A 148 -9.67 8.28 24.30
C ILE A 148 -9.84 9.70 24.89
N ASP A 149 -10.97 9.97 25.55
CA ASP A 149 -11.26 11.29 26.14
C ASP A 149 -10.30 11.68 27.27
N GLN A 150 -9.76 10.68 27.97
CA GLN A 150 -8.79 10.87 29.04
C GLN A 150 -7.35 10.89 28.55
N GLY A 151 -7.10 10.57 27.26
CA GLY A 151 -5.77 10.49 26.68
C GLY A 151 -4.89 9.38 27.28
N GLU A 152 -5.49 8.30 27.78
CA GLU A 152 -4.76 7.21 28.45
C GLU A 152 -4.22 6.17 27.42
N TRP A 153 -3.41 6.62 26.46
CA TRP A 153 -2.99 5.84 25.29
C TRP A 153 -2.26 4.53 25.62
N ASP A 154 -1.43 4.52 26.66
CA ASP A 154 -0.70 3.31 27.10
C ASP A 154 -1.63 2.20 27.59
N LYS A 155 -2.85 2.54 28.04
CA LYS A 155 -3.88 1.56 28.41
C LYS A 155 -4.70 1.12 27.20
N LEU A 156 -4.77 1.97 26.17
CA LEU A 156 -5.56 1.71 24.97
C LEU A 156 -4.81 0.83 23.99
N LEU A 157 -3.61 1.24 23.60
CA LEU A 157 -2.95 0.81 22.38
C LEU A 157 -2.22 -0.53 22.55
N ARG A 158 -2.40 -1.41 21.58
CA ARG A 158 -1.66 -2.68 21.50
C ARG A 158 -0.42 -2.49 20.63
N ARG A 159 0.73 -2.95 21.11
CA ARG A 159 1.99 -2.94 20.36
C ARG A 159 2.38 -4.35 19.92
N VAL A 160 2.84 -4.48 18.68
CA VAL A 160 3.23 -5.74 18.06
C VAL A 160 4.59 -5.57 17.41
N LYS A 161 5.57 -6.40 17.78
CA LYS A 161 6.90 -6.39 17.15
C LYS A 161 6.81 -6.97 15.73
N VAL A 162 7.59 -6.40 14.83
CA VAL A 162 7.69 -6.86 13.45
C VAL A 162 9.13 -6.96 12.98
N LYS A 163 9.34 -7.74 11.92
CA LYS A 163 10.61 -7.89 11.20
C LYS A 163 10.37 -7.88 9.70
N ALA A 164 11.45 -7.73 8.92
CA ALA A 164 11.39 -7.86 7.46
C ALA A 164 10.74 -9.18 7.04
N GLY A 165 9.86 -9.11 6.03
CA GLY A 165 9.08 -10.23 5.51
C GLY A 165 7.77 -10.51 6.25
N ASP A 166 7.50 -9.86 7.38
CA ASP A 166 6.19 -9.95 8.02
C ASP A 166 5.11 -9.30 7.16
N PHE A 167 3.90 -9.85 7.22
CA PHE A 167 2.73 -9.34 6.54
C PHE A 167 1.61 -9.06 7.54
N VAL A 168 0.98 -7.89 7.43
CA VAL A 168 -0.07 -7.42 8.34
C VAL A 168 -1.26 -6.96 7.53
N TYR A 169 -2.43 -7.55 7.75
CA TYR A 169 -3.69 -7.06 7.18
C TYR A 169 -4.39 -6.13 8.18
N VAL A 170 -4.88 -4.99 7.70
CA VAL A 170 -5.48 -3.93 8.51
C VAL A 170 -6.87 -3.59 7.94
N PRO A 171 -7.92 -4.29 8.40
CA PRO A 171 -9.28 -3.95 8.05
C PRO A 171 -9.63 -2.52 8.48
N SER A 172 -10.46 -1.83 7.69
CA SER A 172 -11.07 -0.57 8.15
C SER A 172 -11.72 -0.72 9.54
N GLY A 173 -11.62 0.33 10.36
CA GLY A 173 -12.03 0.33 11.76
C GLY A 173 -10.99 -0.18 12.76
N THR A 174 -9.83 -0.66 12.29
CA THR A 174 -8.71 -1.04 13.17
C THR A 174 -7.92 0.20 13.61
N ILE A 175 -7.71 0.41 14.91
CA ILE A 175 -6.75 1.42 15.41
C ILE A 175 -5.33 0.92 15.15
N HIS A 176 -4.50 1.70 14.48
CA HIS A 176 -3.15 1.26 14.10
C HIS A 176 -2.17 2.43 13.91
N ALA A 177 -0.87 2.11 13.88
CA ALA A 177 0.21 3.03 13.53
C ALA A 177 1.46 2.25 13.13
N ILE A 178 2.25 2.82 12.22
CA ILE A 178 3.59 2.31 11.89
C ILE A 178 4.59 3.00 12.81
N GLY A 179 5.32 2.21 13.59
CA GLY A 179 6.33 2.74 14.49
C GLY A 179 7.64 3.06 13.78
N LYS A 180 8.49 3.80 14.49
CA LYS A 180 9.82 4.18 14.05
C LYS A 180 10.69 2.98 13.63
N GLY A 181 11.49 3.19 12.61
CA GLY A 181 12.51 2.26 12.11
C GLY A 181 11.97 1.26 11.09
N ILE A 182 10.70 1.38 10.67
CA ILE A 182 10.02 0.43 9.77
C ILE A 182 9.91 1.03 8.36
N VAL A 183 10.25 0.24 7.35
CA VAL A 183 9.89 0.50 5.95
C VAL A 183 8.88 -0.56 5.52
N ILE A 184 7.74 -0.12 5.00
CA ILE A 184 6.69 -1.02 4.49
C ILE A 184 6.35 -0.74 3.04
N LEU A 185 5.84 -1.75 2.35
CA LEU A 185 5.00 -1.57 1.18
C LEU A 185 3.54 -1.72 1.61
N GLU A 186 2.77 -0.65 1.44
CA GLU A 186 1.35 -0.58 1.76
C GLU A 186 0.52 -0.75 0.49
N THR A 187 -0.38 -1.73 0.50
CA THR A 187 -1.46 -1.89 -0.48
C THR A 187 -2.75 -1.50 0.19
N GLN A 188 -3.43 -0.48 -0.33
CA GLN A 188 -4.67 0.05 0.24
C GLN A 188 -5.71 0.31 -0.85
N GLN A 189 -6.99 0.41 -0.47
CA GLN A 189 -7.99 1.06 -1.32
C GLN A 189 -7.52 2.47 -1.71
N SER A 190 -7.89 2.97 -2.89
CA SER A 190 -7.50 4.30 -3.39
C SER A 190 -8.24 5.43 -2.63
N SER A 191 -7.87 5.62 -1.37
CA SER A 191 -8.45 6.60 -0.44
C SER A 191 -7.36 7.23 0.43
N ASP A 192 -7.51 8.51 0.74
CA ASP A 192 -6.59 9.26 1.61
C ASP A 192 -7.25 9.64 2.96
N ILE A 193 -8.42 9.06 3.27
CA ILE A 193 -9.14 9.38 4.51
C ILE A 193 -8.43 8.79 5.72
N THR A 194 -8.12 9.67 6.68
CA THR A 194 -7.41 9.30 7.91
C THR A 194 -8.01 10.00 9.12
N TYR A 195 -8.47 9.23 10.12
CA TYR A 195 -8.85 9.78 11.42
C TYR A 195 -7.73 9.58 12.44
N ARG A 196 -7.08 10.67 12.81
CA ARG A 196 -5.96 10.65 13.75
C ARG A 196 -6.47 10.56 15.18
N VAL A 197 -6.06 9.52 15.89
CA VAL A 197 -6.39 9.26 17.30
C VAL A 197 -5.37 9.94 18.22
N TYR A 198 -4.08 9.78 17.92
CA TYR A 198 -2.99 10.32 18.75
C TYR A 198 -1.77 10.64 17.88
N ASP A 199 -1.03 11.70 18.26
CA ASP A 199 0.13 12.17 17.51
C ASP A 199 1.40 12.42 18.33
N TYR A 200 1.49 11.83 19.52
CA TYR A 200 2.64 12.00 20.41
C TYR A 200 2.89 13.44 20.84
N ASP A 201 1.83 14.27 20.86
CA ASP A 201 1.86 15.68 21.23
C ASP A 201 2.94 16.49 20.48
N ARG A 202 3.28 16.01 19.27
CA ARG A 202 4.28 16.63 18.40
C ARG A 202 3.80 17.98 17.91
N THR A 203 4.75 18.90 17.79
CA THR A 203 4.49 20.26 17.31
C THR A 203 5.29 20.54 16.04
N ASP A 204 4.72 21.38 15.18
CA ASP A 204 5.45 21.99 14.07
C ASP A 204 6.45 23.05 14.57
N ASP A 205 7.22 23.64 13.66
CA ASP A 205 8.20 24.69 13.99
C ASP A 205 7.57 25.94 14.62
N ALA A 206 6.26 26.12 14.50
CA ALA A 206 5.49 27.20 15.09
C ALA A 206 4.83 26.83 16.44
N GLY A 207 5.01 25.59 16.92
CA GLY A 207 4.47 25.10 18.18
C GLY A 207 3.04 24.56 18.10
N ASN A 208 2.46 24.40 16.91
CA ASN A 208 1.11 23.88 16.74
C ASN A 208 1.11 22.35 16.66
N THR A 209 0.17 21.71 17.35
CA THR A 209 -0.09 20.27 17.20
C THR A 209 -0.92 19.99 15.96
N ARG A 210 -0.73 18.82 15.34
CA ARG A 210 -1.62 18.38 14.25
C ARG A 210 -3.02 18.07 14.78
N GLU A 211 -4.01 18.22 13.91
CA GLU A 211 -5.40 17.91 14.23
C GLU A 211 -5.59 16.42 14.57
N LEU A 212 -6.36 16.18 15.64
CA LEU A 212 -6.89 14.88 16.02
C LEU A 212 -8.37 14.82 15.64
N HIS A 213 -8.82 13.67 15.15
CA HIS A 213 -10.19 13.44 14.68
C HIS A 213 -10.95 12.54 15.66
N LEU A 214 -10.86 12.81 16.97
CA LEU A 214 -11.28 11.87 18.03
C LEU A 214 -12.72 11.37 17.87
N GLU A 215 -13.67 12.27 17.60
CA GLU A 215 -15.08 11.89 17.42
C GLU A 215 -15.29 10.97 16.20
N ARG A 216 -14.60 11.25 15.09
CA ARG A 216 -14.62 10.38 13.91
C ARG A 216 -13.96 9.05 14.20
N SER A 217 -12.80 9.06 14.86
CA SER A 217 -12.09 7.85 15.24
C SER A 217 -12.96 6.93 16.10
N LYS A 218 -13.67 7.50 17.09
CA LYS A 218 -14.64 6.77 17.90
C LYS A 218 -15.74 6.15 17.04
N GLN A 219 -16.33 6.90 16.11
CA GLN A 219 -17.43 6.41 15.26
C GLN A 219 -17.05 5.21 14.40
N VAL A 220 -15.82 5.15 13.90
CA VAL A 220 -15.41 4.12 12.94
C VAL A 220 -14.63 2.97 13.55
N THR A 221 -14.17 3.10 14.80
CA THR A 221 -13.38 2.03 15.45
C THR A 221 -14.25 0.81 15.71
N THR A 222 -13.77 -0.36 15.28
CA THR A 222 -14.39 -1.65 15.58
C THR A 222 -14.07 -2.06 17.02
N VAL A 223 -15.11 -2.31 17.83
CA VAL A 223 -14.97 -2.65 19.25
C VAL A 223 -15.77 -3.91 19.61
N PRO A 224 -15.19 -4.90 20.33
CA PRO A 224 -13.78 -5.00 20.68
C PRO A 224 -12.92 -5.29 19.45
N HIS A 225 -11.65 -4.89 19.51
CA HIS A 225 -10.68 -5.27 18.47
C HIS A 225 -10.52 -6.79 18.39
N GLN A 226 -10.40 -7.30 17.16
CA GLN A 226 -10.06 -8.69 16.85
C GLN A 226 -8.92 -8.72 15.85
N ASP A 227 -7.92 -9.57 16.08
CA ASP A 227 -6.81 -9.74 15.14
C ASP A 227 -7.35 -10.40 13.86
N ALA A 228 -6.98 -9.86 12.71
CA ALA A 228 -7.42 -10.41 11.43
C ALA A 228 -6.68 -11.72 11.13
N GLU A 229 -7.43 -12.77 10.82
CA GLU A 229 -6.87 -14.03 10.34
C GLU A 229 -6.89 -14.03 8.81
N VAL A 230 -5.72 -14.24 8.18
CA VAL A 230 -5.59 -14.32 6.73
C VAL A 230 -5.15 -15.72 6.30
N GLU A 231 -5.90 -16.33 5.38
CA GLU A 231 -5.54 -17.62 4.82
C GLU A 231 -4.46 -17.46 3.75
N GLN A 232 -3.25 -17.91 4.08
CA GLN A 232 -2.11 -17.89 3.16
C GLN A 232 -1.96 -19.23 2.46
N THR A 233 -1.71 -19.18 1.15
CA THR A 233 -1.49 -20.37 0.31
C THR A 233 -0.27 -20.17 -0.58
N GLU A 234 0.47 -21.23 -0.84
CA GLU A 234 1.66 -21.20 -1.68
C GLU A 234 1.53 -22.11 -2.89
N LYS A 235 2.08 -21.68 -4.02
CA LYS A 235 2.19 -22.45 -5.25
C LYS A 235 3.60 -22.27 -5.82
N VAL A 236 4.10 -23.29 -6.51
CA VAL A 236 5.40 -23.25 -7.18
C VAL A 236 5.19 -23.50 -8.67
N ASN A 237 5.81 -22.65 -9.49
CA ASN A 237 5.82 -22.76 -10.94
C ASN A 237 7.22 -22.45 -11.47
N GLY A 238 7.95 -23.48 -11.93
CA GLY A 238 9.35 -23.32 -12.32
C GLY A 238 10.19 -22.78 -11.17
N GLY A 239 10.90 -21.67 -11.41
CA GLY A 239 11.69 -20.94 -10.41
C GLY A 239 10.90 -19.92 -9.58
N LEU A 240 9.58 -19.84 -9.71
CA LEU A 240 8.73 -18.91 -8.97
C LEU A 240 7.97 -19.61 -7.85
N VAL A 241 8.12 -19.11 -6.62
CA VAL A 241 7.24 -19.39 -5.49
C VAL A 241 6.26 -18.23 -5.35
N GLU A 242 4.97 -18.50 -5.58
CA GLU A 242 3.88 -17.56 -5.37
C GLU A 242 3.20 -17.86 -4.03
N LYS A 243 3.32 -16.93 -3.09
CA LYS A 243 2.61 -16.97 -1.81
C LYS A 243 1.51 -15.92 -1.80
N LYS A 244 0.26 -16.35 -1.79
CA LYS A 244 -0.90 -15.47 -1.55
C LYS A 244 -0.89 -15.05 -0.08
N LEU A 245 -0.75 -13.75 0.17
CA LEU A 245 -0.67 -13.15 1.51
C LEU A 245 -2.05 -12.85 2.09
N VAL A 246 -2.97 -12.38 1.25
CA VAL A 246 -4.36 -12.09 1.61
C VAL A 246 -5.25 -12.18 0.37
N LYS A 247 -6.49 -12.62 0.54
CA LYS A 247 -7.56 -12.49 -0.45
C LYS A 247 -8.80 -11.96 0.26
N GLU A 248 -9.16 -10.72 -0.04
CA GLU A 248 -10.26 -10.03 0.62
C GLU A 248 -11.15 -9.33 -0.40
N GLN A 249 -12.20 -8.67 0.07
CA GLN A 249 -13.21 -8.05 -0.78
C GLN A 249 -12.64 -7.06 -1.83
N TYR A 250 -11.61 -6.30 -1.46
CA TYR A 250 -11.12 -5.16 -2.25
C TYR A 250 -9.84 -5.46 -3.03
N PHE A 251 -9.07 -6.45 -2.60
CA PHE A 251 -7.82 -6.81 -3.22
C PHE A 251 -7.36 -8.20 -2.80
N THR A 252 -6.53 -8.78 -3.65
CA THR A 252 -5.68 -9.93 -3.34
C THR A 252 -4.22 -9.51 -3.48
N VAL A 253 -3.39 -9.89 -2.51
CA VAL A 253 -1.94 -9.59 -2.52
C VAL A 253 -1.13 -10.87 -2.45
N TYR A 254 -0.05 -10.91 -3.22
CA TYR A 254 0.90 -12.01 -3.30
C TYR A 254 2.32 -11.50 -3.03
N HIS A 255 3.13 -12.37 -2.44
CA HIS A 255 4.58 -12.30 -2.46
C HIS A 255 5.08 -13.32 -3.48
N TRP A 256 5.84 -12.86 -4.45
CA TRP A 256 6.46 -13.67 -5.49
C TRP A 256 7.95 -13.72 -5.23
N GLN A 257 8.50 -14.91 -5.04
CA GLN A 257 9.94 -15.13 -4.90
C GLN A 257 10.44 -15.90 -6.12
N LEU A 258 11.26 -15.24 -6.94
CA LEU A 258 11.85 -15.81 -8.16
C LEU A 258 13.32 -16.16 -7.92
N ASP A 259 13.69 -17.40 -8.25
CA ASP A 259 15.08 -17.84 -8.42
C ASP A 259 15.14 -18.82 -9.61
N GLY A 260 15.53 -18.29 -10.78
CA GLY A 260 15.51 -19.02 -12.05
C GLY A 260 14.50 -18.45 -13.02
N GLN A 261 13.72 -19.32 -13.69
CA GLN A 261 12.76 -18.92 -14.72
C GLN A 261 11.36 -19.49 -14.43
N ALA A 262 10.32 -18.70 -14.70
CA ALA A 262 8.93 -19.14 -14.64
C ALA A 262 8.11 -18.57 -15.80
N ASP A 263 7.37 -19.43 -16.49
CA ASP A 263 6.36 -19.03 -17.47
C ASP A 263 5.02 -18.85 -16.76
N CYS A 264 4.51 -17.63 -16.75
CA CYS A 264 3.35 -17.22 -15.96
C CYS A 264 2.14 -16.98 -16.87
N GLU A 265 0.96 -17.29 -16.35
CA GLU A 265 -0.33 -16.97 -16.96
C GLU A 265 -1.10 -15.99 -16.08
N MET A 266 -1.73 -14.99 -16.70
CA MET A 266 -2.53 -13.97 -16.01
C MET A 266 -4.00 -14.10 -16.40
N ASP A 267 -4.84 -14.52 -15.46
CA ASP A 267 -6.30 -14.61 -15.60
C ASP A 267 -7.04 -13.36 -15.07
N GLN A 268 -6.35 -12.48 -14.36
CA GLN A 268 -6.91 -11.27 -13.77
C GLN A 268 -7.14 -10.14 -14.78
N ASP A 269 -7.86 -9.10 -14.36
CA ASP A 269 -8.12 -7.90 -15.16
C ASP A 269 -6.82 -7.16 -15.49
N PHE A 270 -5.97 -6.95 -14.49
CA PHE A 270 -4.61 -6.42 -14.58
C PHE A 270 -3.86 -6.74 -13.27
N LEU A 271 -2.53 -6.69 -13.30
CA LEU A 271 -1.70 -6.81 -12.09
C LEU A 271 -0.97 -5.51 -11.79
N GLN A 272 -0.83 -5.18 -10.52
CA GLN A 272 0.03 -4.14 -9.99
C GLN A 272 1.26 -4.81 -9.38
N VAL A 273 2.45 -4.49 -9.88
CA VAL A 273 3.68 -5.21 -9.53
C VAL A 273 4.70 -4.23 -8.99
N SER A 274 5.27 -4.56 -7.84
CA SER A 274 6.37 -3.83 -7.22
C SER A 274 7.55 -4.78 -6.99
N VAL A 275 8.69 -4.50 -7.59
CA VAL A 275 9.94 -5.26 -7.33
C VAL A 275 10.53 -4.75 -6.02
N VAL A 276 10.56 -5.60 -5.00
CA VAL A 276 10.98 -5.24 -3.65
C VAL A 276 12.40 -5.70 -3.32
N ASP A 277 12.93 -6.68 -4.05
CA ASP A 277 14.34 -7.06 -3.99
C ASP A 277 14.84 -7.66 -5.31
N GLY A 278 16.15 -7.61 -5.53
CA GLY A 278 16.82 -8.25 -6.67
C GLY A 278 16.50 -7.65 -8.04
N GLN A 279 16.64 -8.48 -9.08
CA GLN A 279 16.44 -8.11 -10.48
C GLN A 279 15.98 -9.29 -11.33
N ALA A 280 15.17 -9.01 -12.35
CA ALA A 280 14.66 -10.00 -13.29
C ALA A 280 14.46 -9.40 -14.68
N ALA A 281 14.39 -10.27 -15.68
CA ALA A 281 13.90 -9.97 -17.02
C ALA A 281 12.45 -10.44 -17.14
N LEU A 282 11.56 -9.53 -17.50
CA LEU A 282 10.17 -9.79 -17.87
C LEU A 282 10.08 -9.88 -19.40
N THR A 283 9.68 -11.03 -19.93
CA THR A 283 9.53 -11.23 -21.38
C THR A 283 8.07 -11.40 -21.77
N ILE A 284 7.60 -10.56 -22.69
CA ILE A 284 6.23 -10.56 -23.22
C ILE A 284 6.31 -10.51 -24.75
N ASP A 285 5.65 -11.44 -25.44
CA ASP A 285 5.65 -11.53 -26.91
C ASP A 285 7.05 -11.43 -27.55
N GLY A 286 8.05 -12.03 -26.89
CA GLY A 286 9.45 -12.04 -27.31
C GLY A 286 10.23 -10.73 -27.06
N LYS A 287 9.60 -9.70 -26.47
CA LYS A 287 10.27 -8.49 -25.99
C LYS A 287 10.62 -8.63 -24.52
N SER A 288 11.86 -8.30 -24.18
CA SER A 288 12.38 -8.37 -22.80
C SER A 288 12.48 -6.98 -22.18
N PHE A 289 12.05 -6.88 -20.93
CA PHE A 289 12.08 -5.68 -20.09
C PHE A 289 12.82 -6.02 -18.79
N ASN A 290 13.91 -5.33 -18.50
CA ASN A 290 14.63 -5.51 -17.24
C ASN A 290 13.90 -4.76 -16.13
N VAL A 291 13.74 -5.42 -14.99
CA VAL A 291 13.16 -4.86 -13.77
C VAL A 291 14.09 -5.13 -12.60
N GLU A 292 14.21 -4.16 -11.71
CA GLU A 292 15.07 -4.24 -10.53
C GLU A 292 14.35 -3.64 -9.33
N LYS A 293 14.86 -3.88 -8.11
CA LYS A 293 14.32 -3.30 -6.88
C LYS A 293 13.98 -1.81 -7.04
N GLY A 294 12.74 -1.46 -6.69
CA GLY A 294 12.19 -0.10 -6.86
C GLY A 294 11.50 0.14 -8.20
N THR A 295 11.44 -0.87 -9.08
CA THR A 295 10.62 -0.80 -10.30
C THR A 295 9.17 -1.12 -9.95
N HIS A 296 8.26 -0.26 -10.40
CA HIS A 296 6.81 -0.41 -10.22
C HIS A 296 6.10 -0.33 -11.57
N PHE A 297 5.17 -1.25 -11.81
CA PHE A 297 4.49 -1.31 -13.10
C PHE A 297 3.12 -2.00 -13.04
N ILE A 298 2.33 -1.77 -14.07
CA ILE A 298 1.09 -2.50 -14.35
C ILE A 298 1.34 -3.52 -15.45
N LEU A 299 0.82 -4.73 -15.28
CA LEU A 299 0.58 -5.66 -16.38
C LEU A 299 -0.86 -5.49 -16.86
N PRO A 300 -1.11 -4.81 -17.99
CA PRO A 300 -2.46 -4.58 -18.49
C PRO A 300 -3.13 -5.86 -18.97
N HIS A 301 -4.45 -5.82 -19.06
CA HIS A 301 -5.34 -6.93 -19.44
C HIS A 301 -4.93 -7.72 -20.68
N GLY A 302 -4.34 -7.06 -21.68
CA GLY A 302 -3.94 -7.72 -22.93
C GLY A 302 -2.76 -8.68 -22.78
N ILE A 303 -2.00 -8.59 -21.68
CA ILE A 303 -0.92 -9.52 -21.36
C ILE A 303 -1.52 -10.74 -20.67
N ARG A 304 -1.50 -11.89 -21.35
CA ARG A 304 -2.01 -13.16 -20.80
C ARG A 304 -0.92 -14.14 -20.42
N GLN A 305 0.22 -14.04 -21.07
CA GLN A 305 1.37 -14.89 -20.83
C GLN A 305 2.62 -14.03 -20.81
N PHE A 306 3.52 -14.33 -19.88
CA PHE A 306 4.81 -13.68 -19.77
C PHE A 306 5.80 -14.61 -19.07
N THR A 307 7.09 -14.41 -19.29
CA THR A 307 8.15 -15.16 -18.63
C THR A 307 8.91 -14.23 -17.70
N LEU A 308 9.18 -14.68 -16.47
CA LEU A 308 10.11 -14.04 -15.56
C LEU A 308 11.39 -14.87 -15.50
N GLU A 309 12.55 -14.23 -15.60
CA GLU A 309 13.86 -14.88 -15.44
C GLU A 309 14.80 -14.02 -14.60
N GLY A 310 15.38 -14.58 -13.54
CA GLY A 310 16.35 -13.89 -12.69
C GLY A 310 16.25 -14.29 -11.23
N LYS A 311 16.59 -13.35 -10.35
CA LYS A 311 16.50 -13.53 -8.90
C LYS A 311 15.95 -12.25 -8.28
N ALA A 312 14.68 -12.28 -7.92
CA ALA A 312 13.94 -11.10 -7.47
C ALA A 312 12.79 -11.47 -6.55
N GLU A 313 12.36 -10.51 -5.74
CA GLU A 313 11.15 -10.59 -4.96
C GLU A 313 10.17 -9.49 -5.39
N PHE A 314 8.89 -9.83 -5.44
CA PHE A 314 7.83 -8.92 -5.84
C PHE A 314 6.68 -8.95 -4.86
N ILE A 315 6.05 -7.80 -4.67
CA ILE A 315 4.70 -7.71 -4.13
C ILE A 315 3.76 -7.41 -5.29
N VAL A 316 2.76 -8.27 -5.45
CA VAL A 316 1.81 -8.22 -6.57
C VAL A 316 0.40 -8.12 -6.03
N SER A 317 -0.41 -7.24 -6.60
CA SER A 317 -1.81 -7.12 -6.24
C SER A 317 -2.73 -7.00 -7.44
N HIS A 318 -3.97 -7.43 -7.24
CA HIS A 318 -5.10 -7.14 -8.11
C HIS A 318 -6.35 -6.90 -7.24
N GLU A 319 -7.38 -6.31 -7.86
CA GLU A 319 -8.72 -6.21 -7.27
C GLU A 319 -9.36 -7.60 -7.12
#